data_AF-A0A1M6MTU1-F1
#
_entry.id   AF-A0A1M6MTU1-F1
#
_cell.length_a   1.000
_cell.length_b   1.000
_cell.length_c   1.000
_cell.angle_alpha   90.00
_cell.angle_beta   90.00
_cell.angle_gamma   90.00
#
_symmetry.space_group_name_H-M   'P 1'
#
loop_
_entity.id
_entity.type
_entity.pdbx_description
1 polymer ?
#
loop_
_entity_poly.entity_id
_entity_poly.type
_entity_poly.pdbx_seq_one_letter_code
_entity_poly.pdbx_strand_id
1 'polypeptide(L)'
;MTQIGNVLDIIEVKQDLDQMKLNDIVRDWEIPYENLLTRRSVAVFFLTPSDEKKLSEIWNQLSKYEDFHYRENTEKILSNLDYRIEFK
;
A
#
# COMPACT_ATOMS: atom_id res chain seq x y z
N MET A 1 23.09 -19.51 -9.57
CA MET A 1 22.33 -18.50 -10.32
C MET A 1 21.74 -17.56 -9.30
N THR A 2 22.39 -16.43 -9.08
CA THR A 2 22.08 -15.47 -8.02
C THR A 2 20.79 -14.76 -8.39
N GLN A 3 19.72 -14.94 -7.62
CA GLN A 3 18.44 -14.26 -7.79
C GLN A 3 18.70 -12.76 -7.57
N ILE A 4 18.80 -12.02 -8.68
CA ILE A 4 18.96 -10.58 -8.68
C ILE A 4 17.62 -9.98 -8.24
N GLY A 5 17.57 -9.58 -6.97
CA GLY A 5 16.83 -8.43 -6.44
C GLY A 5 15.31 -8.36 -6.65
N ASN A 6 14.56 -8.78 -5.63
CA ASN A 6 13.19 -8.29 -5.35
C ASN A 6 13.20 -6.80 -4.96
N VAL A 7 13.65 -5.94 -5.88
CA VAL A 7 13.70 -4.48 -5.74
C VAL A 7 12.55 -3.81 -6.51
N LEU A 8 11.76 -4.57 -7.26
CA LEU A 8 10.62 -4.09 -8.07
C LEU A 8 9.28 -4.03 -7.30
N ASP A 9 9.21 -4.67 -6.14
CA ASP A 9 7.95 -4.87 -5.39
C ASP A 9 7.28 -3.57 -4.90
N ILE A 10 8.07 -2.56 -4.50
CA ILE A 10 7.49 -1.31 -3.97
C ILE A 10 6.91 -0.45 -5.11
N ILE A 11 7.53 -0.49 -6.29
CA ILE A 11 7.11 0.30 -7.45
C ILE A 11 5.78 -0.22 -7.97
N GLU A 12 5.61 -1.55 -8.02
CA GLU A 12 4.35 -2.16 -8.44
C GLU A 12 3.20 -1.80 -7.49
N VAL A 13 3.42 -1.83 -6.17
CA VAL A 13 2.39 -1.42 -5.19
C VAL A 13 2.00 0.05 -5.38
N LYS A 14 2.97 0.95 -5.59
CA LYS A 14 2.69 2.36 -5.87
C LYS A 14 1.88 2.54 -7.15
N GLN A 15 2.28 1.86 -8.22
CA GLN A 15 1.56 1.90 -9.50
C GLN A 15 0.13 1.40 -9.36
N ASP A 16 -0.08 0.31 -8.62
CA ASP A 16 -1.40 -0.21 -8.33
C ASP A 16 -2.25 0.79 -7.53
N LEU A 17 -1.69 1.43 -6.51
CA LEU A 17 -2.37 2.45 -5.71
C LEU A 17 -2.70 3.70 -6.54
N ASP A 18 -1.80 4.14 -7.42
CA ASP A 18 -2.06 5.23 -8.36
C ASP A 18 -3.16 4.88 -9.36
N GLN A 19 -3.17 3.65 -9.89
CA GLN A 19 -4.26 3.18 -10.75
C GLN A 19 -5.59 3.13 -9.99
N MET A 20 -5.59 2.64 -8.75
CA MET A 20 -6.79 2.65 -7.89
C MET A 20 -7.26 4.08 -7.61
N LYS A 21 -6.35 5.04 -7.48
CA LYS A 21 -6.68 6.46 -7.33
C LYS A 21 -7.32 7.03 -8.59
N LEU A 22 -6.77 6.73 -9.76
CA LEU A 22 -7.33 7.13 -11.06
C LEU A 22 -8.72 6.55 -11.31
N ASN A 23 -8.99 5.34 -10.79
CA ASN A 23 -10.26 4.65 -10.92
C ASN A 23 -11.30 5.00 -9.84
N ASP A 24 -11.04 6.00 -9.00
CA ASP A 24 -11.90 6.41 -7.87
C ASP A 24 -12.20 5.24 -6.90
N ILE A 25 -11.24 4.32 -6.75
CA ILE A 25 -11.31 3.23 -5.77
C ILE A 25 -10.65 3.69 -4.46
N VAL A 26 -9.50 4.34 -4.58
CA VAL A 26 -8.75 4.94 -3.47
C VAL A 26 -8.84 6.45 -3.60
N ARG A 27 -9.23 7.14 -2.53
CA ARG A 27 -9.29 8.60 -2.52
C ARG A 27 -7.90 9.20 -2.47
N ASP A 28 -7.06 8.69 -1.58
CA ASP A 28 -5.69 9.14 -1.40
C ASP A 28 -4.82 8.04 -0.81
N TRP A 29 -3.53 8.08 -1.10
CA TRP A 29 -2.54 7.15 -0.56
C TRP A 29 -1.18 7.86 -0.38
N GLU A 30 -0.41 7.42 0.62
CA GLU A 30 0.91 7.99 0.89
C GLU A 30 1.89 6.97 1.52
N ILE A 31 3.18 7.29 1.45
CA ILE A 31 4.26 6.56 2.14
C ILE A 31 5.08 7.59 2.94
N PRO A 32 5.00 7.60 4.29
CA PRO A 32 5.62 8.65 5.08
C PRO A 32 7.16 8.65 5.06
N TYR A 33 7.81 7.52 4.74
CA TYR A 33 9.28 7.40 4.75
C TYR A 33 9.86 6.88 3.44
N GLU A 34 9.41 7.41 2.31
CA GLU A 34 9.89 6.97 0.99
C GLU A 34 11.41 7.10 0.80
N ASN A 35 12.04 8.11 1.41
CA ASN A 35 13.43 8.51 1.13
C ASN A 35 14.52 7.51 1.58
N LEU A 36 14.18 6.41 2.26
CA LEU A 36 15.15 5.41 2.74
C LEU A 36 14.78 3.96 2.35
N LEU A 37 13.67 3.75 1.63
CA LEU A 37 13.09 2.43 1.41
C LEU A 37 13.48 1.85 0.05
N THR A 38 14.28 0.80 0.06
CA THR A 38 14.63 -0.01 -1.12
C THR A 38 13.93 -1.37 -1.14
N ARG A 39 13.12 -1.68 -0.12
CA ARG A 39 12.48 -2.99 0.09
C ARG A 39 11.02 -2.83 0.53
N ARG A 40 10.10 -3.55 -0.12
CA ARG A 40 8.66 -3.58 0.21
C ARG A 40 8.41 -4.01 1.66
N SER A 41 9.25 -4.90 2.21
CA SER A 41 9.10 -5.41 3.57
C SER A 41 9.32 -4.39 4.70
N VAL A 42 9.87 -3.23 4.37
CA VAL A 42 10.10 -2.13 5.33
C VAL A 42 9.15 -0.95 5.03
N ALA A 43 8.40 -1.03 3.92
CA ALA A 43 7.51 0.02 3.49
C ALA A 43 6.15 -0.10 4.18
N VAL A 44 5.72 1.02 4.76
CA VAL A 44 4.38 1.17 5.30
C VAL A 44 3.63 2.13 4.39
N PHE A 45 2.56 1.64 3.80
CA PHE A 45 1.69 2.44 2.95
C PHE A 45 0.46 2.82 3.75
N PHE A 46 -0.11 3.97 3.42
CA PHE A 46 -1.36 4.41 3.99
C PHE A 46 -2.32 4.75 2.86
N LEU A 47 -3.61 4.45 3.04
CA LEU A 47 -4.64 4.84 2.08
C LEU A 47 -5.97 5.17 2.76
N THR A 48 -6.77 5.96 2.06
CA THR A 48 -8.18 6.17 2.36
C THR A 48 -9.00 5.71 1.15
N PRO A 49 -9.95 4.77 1.32
CA PRO A 49 -10.83 4.37 0.22
C PRO A 49 -11.73 5.53 -0.19
N SER A 50 -12.16 5.56 -1.46
CA SER A 50 -13.20 6.51 -1.89
C SER A 50 -14.56 6.20 -1.27
N ASP A 51 -14.86 4.92 -1.05
CA ASP A 51 -16.10 4.42 -0.44
C ASP A 51 -15.80 3.13 0.34
N GLU A 52 -16.44 2.91 1.47
CA GLU A 52 -16.30 1.68 2.27
C GLU A 52 -16.63 0.41 1.47
N LYS A 53 -17.55 0.51 0.49
CA LYS A 53 -17.88 -0.61 -0.41
C LYS A 53 -16.74 -1.01 -1.33
N LYS A 54 -15.78 -0.11 -1.56
CA LYS A 54 -14.59 -0.34 -2.38
C LYS A 54 -13.44 -1.00 -1.61
N LEU A 55 -13.53 -1.08 -0.29
CA LEU A 55 -12.52 -1.75 0.54
C LEU A 55 -12.26 -3.19 0.09
N SER A 56 -13.32 -3.96 -0.17
CA SER A 56 -13.14 -5.35 -0.62
C SER A 56 -12.40 -5.45 -1.95
N GLU A 57 -12.57 -4.47 -2.84
CA GLU A 57 -11.90 -4.41 -4.15
C GLU A 57 -10.41 -4.08 -3.96
N ILE A 58 -10.10 -3.09 -3.10
CA ILE A 58 -8.73 -2.72 -2.73
C ILE A 58 -7.99 -3.92 -2.13
N TRP A 59 -8.58 -4.58 -1.13
CA TRP A 59 -7.97 -5.73 -0.47
C TRP A 59 -7.79 -6.92 -1.40
N ASN A 60 -8.75 -7.17 -2.29
CA ASN A 60 -8.61 -8.22 -3.30
C ASN A 60 -7.41 -7.92 -4.23
N GLN A 61 -7.27 -6.67 -4.68
CA GLN A 61 -6.17 -6.30 -5.57
C GLN A 61 -4.80 -6.34 -4.88
N LEU A 62 -4.72 -5.95 -3.60
CA LEU A 62 -3.48 -6.00 -2.83
C LEU A 62 -3.16 -7.40 -2.28
N SER A 63 -4.13 -8.31 -2.20
CA SER A 63 -3.92 -9.69 -1.74
C SER A 63 -3.02 -10.52 -2.67
N LYS A 64 -2.79 -10.06 -3.90
CA LYS A 64 -1.86 -10.68 -4.85
C LYS A 64 -0.39 -10.59 -4.40
N TYR A 65 -0.08 -9.65 -3.50
CA TYR A 65 1.26 -9.50 -2.94
C TYR A 65 1.42 -10.46 -1.76
N GLU A 66 2.50 -11.24 -1.78
CA GLU A 66 2.87 -12.05 -0.63
C GLU A 66 3.06 -11.18 0.62
N ASP A 67 2.73 -11.76 1.78
CA ASP A 67 2.86 -11.14 3.10
C ASP A 67 1.99 -9.87 3.31
N PHE A 68 0.97 -9.65 2.46
CA PHE A 68 0.06 -8.52 2.58
C PHE A 68 -0.72 -8.52 3.91
N HIS A 69 -0.59 -7.42 4.63
CA HIS A 69 -1.28 -7.14 5.88
C HIS A 69 -1.86 -5.72 5.86
N TYR A 70 -3.08 -5.55 6.34
CA TYR A 70 -3.70 -4.23 6.51
C TYR A 70 -4.29 -4.10 7.92
N ARG A 71 -4.38 -2.86 8.39
CA ARG A 71 -5.04 -2.49 9.65
C ARG A 71 -5.58 -1.07 9.58
N GLU A 72 -6.58 -0.76 10.39
CA GLU A 72 -7.02 0.63 10.55
C GLU A 72 -5.92 1.46 11.23
N ASN A 73 -5.72 2.68 10.72
CA ASN A 73 -4.77 3.64 11.26
C ASN A 73 -5.44 4.48 12.36
N THR A 74 -5.74 3.84 13.48
CA THR A 74 -6.41 4.47 14.63
C THR A 74 -5.52 5.51 15.33
N GLU A 75 -4.20 5.30 15.34
CA GLU A 75 -3.25 6.15 16.06
C GLU A 75 -2.94 7.46 15.30
N LYS A 76 -3.05 7.47 13.97
CA LYS A 76 -2.78 8.62 13.07
C LYS A 76 -1.44 9.35 13.33
N ILE A 77 -0.43 8.63 13.83
CA ILE A 77 0.88 9.19 14.19
C ILE A 77 1.73 9.50 12.95
N LEU A 78 1.68 8.64 11.93
CA LEU A 78 2.53 8.72 10.74
C LEU A 78 1.81 9.25 9.49
N SER A 79 0.48 9.20 9.50
CA SER A 79 -0.39 9.54 8.38
C SER A 79 -1.78 9.85 8.93
N ASN A 80 -2.53 10.71 8.25
CA ASN A 80 -3.93 11.00 8.59
C ASN A 80 -4.93 10.08 7.87
N LEU A 81 -4.46 9.26 6.94
CA LEU A 81 -5.28 8.34 6.15
C LEU A 81 -5.80 7.18 7.01
N ASP A 82 -6.84 6.51 6.54
CA ASP A 82 -7.68 5.66 7.38
C ASP A 82 -7.12 4.25 7.57
N TYR A 83 -6.39 3.73 6.58
CA TYR A 83 -5.81 2.39 6.63
C TYR A 83 -4.31 2.42 6.47
N ARG A 84 -3.65 1.50 7.17
CA ARG A 84 -2.24 1.19 7.08
C ARG A 84 -2.06 -0.18 6.43
N ILE A 85 -1.17 -0.26 5.46
CA ILE A 85 -0.81 -1.47 4.73
C ILE A 85 0.68 -1.77 4.97
N GLU A 86 0.97 -3.02 5.21
CA GLU A 86 2.31 -3.57 5.45
C GLU A 86 2.46 -4.88 4.67
N PHE A 87 3.70 -5.25 4.34
CA PHE A 87 4.00 -6.52 3.68
C PHE A 87 5.11 -7.23 4.48
N LYS A 88 4.79 -8.15 5.40
CA LYS A 88 5.76 -8.66 6.38
C LYS A 88 5.57 -10.12 6.78
#